data_AF-A0A819YCT4-F1
#
_entry.id   AF-A0A819YCT4-F1
#
_cell.length_a   1.000
_cell.length_b   1.000
_cell.length_c   1.000
_cell.angle_alpha   90.00
_cell.angle_beta   90.00
_cell.angle_gamma   90.00
#
_symmetry.space_group_name_H-M   'P 1'
#
loop_
_entity.id
_entity.type
_entity.pdbx_description
1 polymer ?
#
loop_
_entity_poly.entity_id
_entity_poly.type
_entity_poly.pdbx_seq_one_letter_code
_entity_poly.pdbx_strand_id
1 'polypeptide(L)' 'MKSYLVKLAATCNAGEIRCVNPSTGRACIPQSWMCNGGRDCDDGSDEDPNYCRKSIFLFHLDFVTMCSGVTE' A
#
# COMPACT_ATOMS: atom_id res chain seq x y z
N MET A 1 -12.06 -31.75 -15.37
CA MET A 1 -11.07 -31.55 -14.28
C MET A 1 -10.15 -30.42 -14.72
N LYS A 2 -10.54 -29.15 -14.50
CA LYS A 2 -9.75 -28.02 -14.97
C LYS A 2 -8.58 -27.83 -14.01
N SER A 3 -7.40 -28.16 -14.52
CA SER A 3 -6.10 -28.15 -13.87
C SER A 3 -5.67 -26.72 -13.50
N TYR A 4 -6.32 -26.13 -12.49
CA TYR A 4 -6.09 -24.77 -12.00
C TYR A 4 -5.50 -24.74 -10.58
N LEU A 5 -4.89 -25.84 -10.13
CA LEU A 5 -4.20 -25.93 -8.83
C LEU A 5 -2.68 -25.87 -8.96
N VAL A 6 -2.18 -25.14 -9.96
CA VAL A 6 -0.80 -24.64 -9.99
C VAL A 6 -0.85 -23.16 -9.60
N LYS A 7 -1.23 -22.88 -8.35
CA LYS A 7 -1.01 -21.58 -7.71
C LYS A 7 0.46 -21.53 -7.25
N LEU A 8 1.40 -21.69 -8.20
CA LEU A 8 2.84 -21.81 -7.95
C LEU A 8 3.62 -20.49 -8.10
N ALA A 9 2.94 -19.36 -7.96
CA ALA A 9 3.59 -18.10 -7.66
C ALA A 9 2.70 -17.31 -6.72
N ALA A 10 3.29 -16.72 -5.69
CA ALA A 10 2.66 -15.71 -4.85
C ALA A 10 2.44 -14.41 -5.65
N THR A 11 1.63 -14.51 -6.70
CA THR A 11 1.16 -13.41 -7.52
C THR A 11 -0.22 -13.05 -7.00
N CYS A 12 -0.39 -11.79 -6.60
CA CYS A 12 -1.67 -11.26 -6.14
C CYS A 12 -2.76 -11.43 -7.22
N ASN A 13 -4.04 -11.43 -6.83
CA ASN A 13 -5.14 -11.48 -7.78
C ASN A 13 -5.15 -10.22 -8.67
N ALA A 14 -5.88 -10.27 -9.79
CA ALA A 14 -6.08 -9.09 -10.61
C ALA A 14 -6.77 -7.97 -9.79
N GLY A 15 -6.16 -6.79 -9.73
CA GLY A 15 -6.63 -5.67 -8.91
C GLY A 15 -6.06 -5.64 -7.49
N GLU A 16 -5.18 -6.58 -7.14
CA GLU A 16 -4.39 -6.54 -5.90
C GLU A 16 -2.93 -6.20 -6.22
N ILE A 17 -2.31 -5.48 -5.30
CA ILE A 17 -0.89 -5.13 -5.31
C ILE A 17 -0.16 -5.90 -4.21
N ARG A 18 1.12 -6.20 -4.43
CA ARG A 18 1.95 -6.92 -3.47
C ARG A 18 2.68 -5.94 -2.56
N CYS A 19 2.64 -6.18 -1.25
CA CYS A 19 3.47 -5.49 -0.28
C CYS A 19 4.96 -5.73 -0.57
N VAL A 20 5.83 -4.79 -0.18
CA VAL A 20 7.26 -4.88 -0.47
C VAL A 20 7.91 -6.03 0.30
N ASN A 21 7.57 -6.19 1.59
CA ASN A 21 8.02 -7.30 2.44
C ASN A 21 6.83 -8.09 2.99
N PRO A 22 6.27 -9.03 2.22
CA PRO A 22 5.12 -9.82 2.64
C PRO A 22 5.54 -10.88 3.69
N SER A 23 5.30 -10.62 4.97
CA SER A 23 5.59 -11.57 6.06
C SER A 23 4.47 -12.59 6.25
N THR A 24 4.38 -13.63 5.42
CA THR A 24 3.45 -14.80 5.55
C THR A 24 1.93 -14.53 5.72
N GLY A 25 1.50 -13.30 5.96
CA GLY A 25 0.15 -12.88 6.30
C GLY A 25 -0.42 -12.00 5.19
N ARG A 26 -0.31 -10.68 5.30
CA ARG A 26 -0.82 -9.76 4.28
C ARG A 26 0.23 -9.48 3.22
N ALA A 27 0.29 -10.40 2.26
CA ALA A 27 1.18 -10.26 1.12
C ALA A 27 0.62 -9.37 0.00
N CYS A 28 -0.71 -9.31 -0.10
CA CYS A 28 -1.44 -8.65 -1.17
C CYS A 28 -2.57 -7.82 -0.58
N ILE A 29 -2.72 -6.59 -1.06
CA ILE A 29 -3.80 -5.68 -0.70
C ILE A 29 -4.51 -5.19 -1.97
N PRO A 30 -5.78 -4.80 -1.92
CA PRO A 30 -6.46 -4.14 -3.04
C PRO A 30 -5.68 -2.92 -3.52
N GLN A 31 -5.65 -2.67 -4.83
CA GLN A 31 -5.00 -1.47 -5.39
C GLN A 31 -5.58 -0.17 -4.82
N SER A 32 -6.86 -0.17 -4.42
CA SER A 32 -7.52 0.97 -3.76
C SER A 32 -7.00 1.27 -2.36
N TRP A 33 -6.21 0.39 -1.76
CA TRP A 33 -5.62 0.56 -0.43
C TRP A 33 -4.20 1.12 -0.48
N MET A 34 -3.58 1.17 -1.65
CA MET A 34 -2.35 1.92 -1.82
C MET A 34 -2.61 3.41 -1.56
N CYS A 35 -1.81 4.07 -0.71
CA CYS A 35 -1.94 5.51 -0.44
C CYS A 35 -3.30 5.96 0.10
N ASN A 36 -4.05 5.07 0.75
CA ASN A 36 -5.37 5.40 1.29
C ASN A 36 -5.30 6.11 2.66
N GLY A 37 -4.11 6.21 3.26
CA GLY A 37 -3.89 6.81 4.59
C GLY A 37 -4.03 5.83 5.76
N GLY A 38 -4.16 4.53 5.49
CA GLY A 38 -4.21 3.45 6.44
C GLY A 38 -3.11 2.44 6.18
N ARG A 39 -2.49 1.90 7.24
CA ARG A 39 -1.49 0.83 7.11
C ARG A 39 -2.20 -0.50 6.88
N ASP A 40 -2.16 -0.99 5.65
CA ASP A 40 -2.74 -2.26 5.23
C ASP A 40 -1.66 -3.36 5.01
N CYS A 41 -0.45 -2.98 4.60
CA CYS A 41 0.69 -3.90 4.60
C CYS A 41 1.33 -4.01 5.99
N ASP A 42 1.79 -5.21 6.36
CA ASP A 42 2.47 -5.45 7.64
C ASP A 42 3.75 -4.60 7.79
N ASP A 43 4.45 -4.36 6.67
CA ASP A 43 5.63 -3.49 6.60
C ASP A 43 5.27 -2.00 6.42
N GLY A 44 4.01 -1.66 6.16
CA GLY A 44 3.54 -0.31 5.87
C GLY A 44 4.02 0.26 4.54
N SER A 45 4.49 -0.61 3.63
CA SER A 45 5.00 -0.20 2.32
C SER A 45 3.94 0.41 1.40
N ASP A 46 2.67 0.16 1.67
CA ASP A 46 1.51 0.74 1.01
C ASP A 46 1.34 2.25 1.25
N GLU A 47 1.91 2.75 2.35
CA GLU A 47 1.87 4.15 2.76
C GLU A 47 3.26 4.81 2.77
N ASP A 48 4.29 4.11 2.29
CA ASP A 48 5.65 4.64 2.27
C ASP A 48 5.74 5.85 1.32
N PRO A 49 6.26 7.02 1.77
CA PRO A 49 6.32 8.23 0.96
C PRO A 49 7.11 8.10 -0.36
N ASN A 50 8.02 7.14 -0.48
CA ASN A 50 8.78 6.89 -1.70
C ASN A 50 7.93 6.23 -2.78
N TYR A 51 6.94 5.43 -2.40
CA TYR A 51 5.96 4.83 -3.33
C TYR A 51 4.69 5.69 -3.43
N CYS A 52 4.34 6.35 -2.33
CA CYS A 52 3.18 7.20 -2.18
C CYS A 52 3.51 8.66 -2.45
N ARG A 53 3.76 8.98 -3.72
CA ARG A 53 3.94 10.37 -4.14
C ARG A 53 2.59 11.08 -4.08
N LYS A 54 2.28 11.66 -2.91
CA LYS A 54 1.21 12.63 -2.73
C LYS A 54 1.54 13.86 -3.56
N SER A 55 1.25 13.78 -4.85
CA SER A 55 1.18 14.93 -5.73
C SER A 55 0.01 15.74 -5.19
N ILE A 56 0.34 16.84 -4.50
CA ILE A 56 -0.58 17.89 -4.11
C ILE A 56 -1.67 17.99 -5.19
N PHE A 57 -2.91 17.66 -4.87
CA PHE A 57 -4.15 18.26 -5.42
C PHE A 57 -5.35 17.65 -4.67
N LEU A 58 -5.77 18.39 -3.63
CA LEU A 58 -7.17 18.61 -3.27
C LEU A 58 -7.98 17.40 -2.77
N PHE A 59 -8.11 17.25 -1.45
CA PHE A 59 -9.43 17.19 -0.77
C PHE A 59 -9.21 17.49 0.72
N HIS A 60 -9.83 18.58 1.18
CA HIS A 60 -9.84 19.15 2.53
C HIS A 60 -8.64 19.99 3.02
N LEU A 61 -8.73 21.30 2.77
CA LEU A 61 -8.37 22.34 3.74
C LEU A 61 -9.04 21.97 5.10
N ASP A 62 -8.40 22.01 6.28
CA ASP A 62 -7.45 22.98 6.82
C ASP A 62 -6.46 22.35 7.85
N PHE A 63 -5.23 22.90 7.87
CA PHE A 63 -4.29 23.01 9.00
C PHE A 63 -3.60 21.75 9.59
N VAL A 64 -2.53 21.32 8.91
CA VAL A 64 -1.24 20.88 9.47
C VAL A 64 -1.25 19.75 10.51
N THR A 65 -0.89 18.53 10.11
CA THR A 65 0.18 17.78 10.80
C THR A 65 0.80 16.73 9.87
N MET A 66 2.14 16.63 9.94
CA MET A 66 3.01 15.48 9.58
C MET A 66 3.29 15.29 8.08
N CYS A 67 4.52 15.30 7.55
CA CYS A 67 5.84 15.24 8.15
C CYS A 67 6.77 16.17 7.36
N SER A 68 7.28 17.19 8.03
CA SER A 68 8.60 17.74 7.74
C SER A 68 9.18 18.07 9.10
N GLY A 69 10.42 17.64 9.34
CA GLY A 69 11.15 17.99 10.54
C GLY A 69 11.20 19.50 10.68
N VAL A 70 10.32 20.04 11.53
CA VAL A 70 10.55 21.28 12.25
C VAL A 70 11.15 20.87 13.59
N THR A 71 12.48 20.76 13.61
CA THR A 71 13.23 21.30 14.75
C THR A 71 13.02 22.81 14.75
N GLU A 72 13.08 23.42 15.93
CA GLU A 72 13.02 24.87 16.18
C GLU A 72 13.71 25.75 15.11
#